data_AF-A0A5J4P5T2-F1
#
_entry.id   AF-A0A5J4P5T2-F1
#
_cell.length_a   1.000
_cell.length_b   1.000
_cell.length_c   1.000
_cell.angle_alpha   90.00
_cell.angle_beta   90.00
_cell.angle_gamma   90.00
#
_symmetry.space_group_name_H-M   'P 1'
#
loop_
_entity.id
_entity.type
_entity.pdbx_description
1 polymer ?
#
loop_
_entity_poly.entity_id
_entity_poly.type
_entity_poly.pdbx_seq_one_letter_code
_entity_poly.pdbx_strand_id
1 'polypeptide(L)'
;MEHPENSKEYKGLTVNQGIEQPSSINPYIKNRRQIKKRELSINEFVEGIIKGNVTILSQTVTLIESIKPEHQAIAQEVIEKCLPYSGNSFRIGISGVPGAGKSTSIDVFGLHVLEEKGGKLAVLAIDPSSERSKGSI
;
A
#
# COMPACT_ATOMS: atom_id res chain seq x y z
N MET A 1 -18.47 21.97 37.14
CA MET A 1 -19.60 21.16 37.63
C MET A 1 -19.13 20.59 38.96
N GLU A 2 -19.79 20.90 40.08
CA GLU A 2 -19.38 20.36 41.39
C GLU A 2 -19.64 18.85 41.40
N HIS A 3 -18.58 18.07 41.60
CA HIS A 3 -18.66 16.62 41.65
C HIS A 3 -19.03 16.17 43.08
N PRO A 4 -20.01 15.26 43.26
CA PRO A 4 -20.52 14.84 44.58
C PRO A 4 -19.46 14.16 45.47
N GLU A 5 -18.41 13.66 44.83
CA GLU A 5 -17.22 13.01 45.38
C GLU A 5 -16.21 13.98 46.01
N ASN A 6 -16.40 15.31 45.89
CA ASN A 6 -15.65 16.33 46.64
C ASN A 6 -16.38 16.80 47.93
N SER A 7 -17.41 16.08 48.37
CA SER A 7 -18.09 16.32 49.66
C SER A 7 -17.18 15.98 50.85
N LYS A 8 -17.29 16.77 51.93
CA LYS A 8 -16.51 16.61 53.19
C LYS A 8 -16.74 15.26 53.89
N GLU A 9 -17.77 14.52 53.49
CA GLU A 9 -18.10 13.18 54.00
C GLU A 9 -17.11 12.11 53.50
N TYR A 10 -16.43 12.34 52.36
CA TYR A 10 -15.46 11.41 51.78
C TYR A 10 -14.02 11.88 52.03
N LYS A 11 -13.57 11.79 53.29
CA LYS A 11 -12.23 12.26 53.75
C LYS A 11 -11.02 11.65 53.01
N GLY A 12 -11.19 10.58 52.25
CA GLY A 12 -10.10 9.84 51.58
C GLY A 12 -10.02 10.02 50.07
N LEU A 13 -10.95 10.76 49.45
CA LEU A 13 -10.98 10.97 48.00
C LEU A 13 -10.92 12.46 47.70
N THR A 14 -9.86 12.88 47.01
CA THR A 14 -9.70 14.25 46.53
C THR A 14 -9.63 14.18 45.01
N VAL A 15 -10.68 14.61 44.32
CA VAL A 15 -10.70 14.61 42.86
C VAL A 15 -10.11 15.92 42.37
N ASN A 16 -8.91 15.85 41.78
CA ASN A 16 -8.29 16.99 41.12
C ASN A 16 -9.13 17.42 39.92
N GLN A 17 -9.26 18.74 39.70
CA GLN A 17 -9.88 19.22 38.46
C GLN A 17 -9.10 18.69 37.26
N GLY A 18 -9.81 18.13 36.29
CA GLY A 18 -9.21 17.63 35.06
C GLY A 18 -8.42 18.74 34.37
N ILE A 19 -7.21 18.42 33.93
CA ILE A 19 -6.43 19.31 33.07
C ILE A 19 -7.06 19.37 31.68
N GLU A 20 -6.95 20.52 31.00
CA GLU A 20 -7.31 20.59 29.57
C GLU A 20 -6.53 19.53 28.79
N GLN A 21 -7.21 18.83 27.88
CA GLN A 21 -6.56 17.79 27.09
C GLN A 21 -5.40 18.42 26.30
N PRO A 22 -4.16 17.92 26.46
CA PRO A 22 -3.05 18.41 25.69
C PRO A 22 -3.30 18.12 24.19
N SER A 23 -2.82 19.00 23.32
CA SER A 23 -2.97 18.84 21.88
C SER A 23 -2.41 17.48 21.43
N SER A 24 -3.20 16.73 20.66
CA SER A 24 -2.80 15.44 20.06
C SER A 24 -1.65 15.57 19.05
N ILE A 25 -1.32 16.80 18.66
CA ILE A 25 -0.24 17.15 17.75
C ILE A 25 0.87 17.78 18.57
N ASN A 26 2.09 17.27 18.44
CA ASN A 26 3.24 17.83 19.14
C ASN A 26 3.49 19.28 18.64
N PRO A 27 3.41 20.29 19.52
CA PRO A 27 3.50 21.72 19.14
C PRO A 27 4.87 22.12 18.58
N TYR A 28 5.91 21.32 18.79
CA TYR A 28 7.25 21.53 18.23
C TYR A 28 7.43 20.98 16.81
N ILE A 29 6.41 20.34 16.22
CA ILE A 29 6.48 19.79 14.85
C ILE A 29 6.51 20.87 13.76
N LYS A 30 6.24 22.15 14.08
CA LYS A 30 6.10 23.25 13.12
C LYS A 30 7.27 23.39 12.12
N ASN A 31 8.48 22.97 12.49
CA ASN A 31 9.69 23.12 11.69
C ASN A 31 10.32 21.80 11.24
N ARG A 32 9.60 20.67 11.28
CA ARG A 32 10.08 19.46 10.61
C ARG A 32 10.10 19.81 9.12
N ARG A 33 11.28 20.14 8.57
CA ARG A 33 11.49 20.26 7.12
C ARG A 33 10.80 19.05 6.54
N GLN A 34 9.68 19.26 5.86
CA GLN A 34 9.11 18.23 5.03
C GLN A 34 10.24 17.91 4.07
N ILE A 35 10.90 16.78 4.30
CA ILE A 35 11.79 16.20 3.31
C ILE A 35 10.82 15.96 2.16
N LYS A 36 10.74 16.92 1.24
CA LYS A 36 9.89 16.82 0.06
C LYS A 36 10.39 15.56 -0.62
N LYS A 37 9.61 14.48 -0.51
CA LYS A 37 9.86 13.27 -1.27
C LYS A 37 9.96 13.74 -2.71
N ARG A 38 11.08 13.43 -3.35
CA ARG A 38 11.26 13.72 -4.78
C ARG A 38 10.10 13.05 -5.51
N GLU A 39 9.25 13.84 -6.13
CA GLU A 39 8.22 13.33 -7.02
C GLU A 39 8.90 12.84 -8.29
N LEU A 40 8.62 11.58 -8.64
CA LEU A 40 9.12 11.00 -9.88
C LEU A 40 8.30 11.57 -11.03
N SER A 41 9.01 12.02 -12.07
CA SER A 41 8.41 12.32 -13.35
C SER A 41 7.93 11.06 -14.06
N ILE A 42 7.04 11.23 -15.02
CA ILE A 42 6.49 10.15 -15.84
C ILE A 42 7.60 9.39 -16.56
N ASN A 43 8.60 10.10 -17.07
CA ASN A 43 9.72 9.45 -17.76
C ASN A 43 10.59 8.65 -16.78
N GLU A 44 10.79 9.12 -15.54
CA GLU A 44 11.50 8.35 -14.51
C GLU A 44 10.77 7.06 -14.14
N PHE A 45 9.43 7.10 -14.07
CA PHE A 45 8.63 5.88 -13.89
C PHE A 45 8.86 4.90 -15.05
N VAL A 46 8.67 5.36 -16.29
CA VAL A 46 8.79 4.53 -17.49
C VAL A 46 10.19 3.93 -17.62
N GLU A 47 11.24 4.74 -17.46
CA GLU A 47 12.62 4.26 -17.50
C GLU A 47 12.91 3.24 -16.40
N GLY A 48 12.42 3.49 -15.19
CA GLY A 48 12.58 2.57 -14.07
C GLY A 48 11.94 1.21 -14.34
N ILE A 49 10.73 1.21 -14.91
CA ILE A 49 10.02 -0.01 -15.29
C ILE A 49 10.77 -0.77 -16.38
N ILE A 50 11.22 -0.08 -17.45
CA ILE A 50 11.95 -0.70 -18.56
C ILE A 50 13.28 -1.31 -18.07
N LYS A 51 13.98 -0.63 -17.16
CA LYS A 51 15.21 -1.14 -16.53
C LYS A 51 14.96 -2.29 -15.56
N GLY A 52 13.69 -2.60 -15.25
CA GLY A 52 13.31 -3.65 -14.30
C GLY A 52 13.55 -3.29 -12.84
N ASN A 53 13.49 -2.00 -12.49
CA ASN A 53 13.59 -1.55 -11.11
C ASN A 53 12.30 -1.88 -10.35
N VAL A 54 12.38 -2.89 -9.47
CA VAL A 54 11.23 -3.38 -8.68
C VAL A 54 10.64 -2.29 -7.79
N THR A 55 11.47 -1.42 -7.21
CA THR A 55 11.00 -0.32 -6.36
C THR A 55 10.14 0.68 -7.13
N ILE A 56 10.58 1.06 -8.34
CA ILE A 56 9.81 1.97 -9.20
C ILE A 56 8.53 1.28 -9.66
N LEU A 57 8.61 0.00 -10.06
CA LEU A 57 7.44 -0.79 -10.43
C LEU A 57 6.40 -0.82 -9.30
N SER A 58 6.79 -1.09 -8.06
CA SER A 58 5.88 -1.08 -6.91
C SER A 58 5.24 0.30 -6.69
N GLN A 59 6.02 1.38 -6.81
CA GLN A 59 5.48 2.75 -6.70
C GLN A 59 4.48 3.06 -7.81
N THR A 60 4.73 2.60 -9.04
CA THR A 60 3.80 2.74 -10.16
C THR A 60 2.52 1.93 -9.93
N VAL A 61 2.61 0.70 -9.42
CA VAL A 61 1.40 -0.10 -9.09
C VAL A 61 0.55 0.63 -8.05
N THR A 62 1.17 1.16 -6.98
CA THR A 62 0.46 1.98 -5.98
C THR A 62 -0.15 3.24 -6.59
N LEU A 63 0.51 3.88 -7.55
CA LEU A 63 -0.03 5.03 -8.28
C LEU A 63 -1.28 4.65 -9.08
N ILE A 64 -1.23 3.51 -9.79
CA ILE A 64 -2.34 2.97 -10.60
C ILE A 64 -3.54 2.58 -9.73
N GLU A 65 -3.31 1.99 -8.57
CA GLU A 65 -4.37 1.60 -7.62
C GLU A 65 -5.00 2.79 -6.90
N SER A 66 -4.43 3.98 -7.02
CA SER A 66 -4.91 5.16 -6.31
C SER A 66 -6.21 5.72 -6.88
N ILE A 67 -7.15 6.05 -5.99
CA ILE A 67 -8.44 6.67 -6.35
C ILE A 67 -8.35 8.20 -6.58
N LYS A 68 -7.18 8.81 -6.40
CA LYS A 68 -7.03 10.27 -6.56
C LYS A 68 -7.02 10.63 -8.05
N PRO A 69 -7.83 11.61 -8.51
CA PRO A 69 -7.86 12.00 -9.92
C PRO A 69 -6.50 12.42 -10.50
N GLU A 70 -5.70 13.14 -9.70
CA GLU A 70 -4.33 13.55 -10.08
C GLU A 70 -3.42 12.34 -10.37
N HIS A 71 -3.52 11.29 -9.55
CA HIS A 71 -2.74 10.07 -9.74
C HIS A 71 -3.21 9.28 -10.97
N GLN A 72 -4.51 9.25 -11.23
CA GLN A 72 -5.08 8.54 -12.38
C GLN A 72 -4.57 9.11 -13.72
N ALA A 73 -4.48 10.44 -13.83
CA ALA A 73 -3.94 11.08 -15.03
C ALA A 73 -2.47 10.69 -15.28
N ILE A 74 -1.64 10.72 -14.23
CA ILE A 74 -0.23 10.32 -14.31
C ILE A 74 -0.11 8.82 -14.62
N ALA A 75 -0.90 7.97 -13.96
CA ALA A 75 -0.91 6.53 -14.17
C ALA A 75 -1.27 6.15 -15.61
N GLN A 76 -2.29 6.79 -16.18
CA GLN A 76 -2.70 6.57 -17.57
C GLN A 76 -1.55 6.87 -18.54
N GLU A 77 -0.87 8.01 -18.37
CA GLU A 77 0.25 8.38 -19.24
C GLU A 77 1.44 7.43 -19.09
N VAL A 78 1.74 6.96 -17.87
CA VAL A 78 2.77 5.94 -17.64
C VAL A 78 2.40 4.63 -18.35
N ILE A 79 1.15 4.16 -18.22
CA ILE A 79 0.67 2.94 -18.88
C ILE A 79 0.83 3.05 -20.39
N GLU A 80 0.35 4.15 -21.00
CA GLU A 80 0.43 4.38 -22.45
C GLU A 80 1.87 4.34 -22.96
N LYS A 81 2.81 4.98 -22.24
CA LYS A 81 4.24 4.95 -22.59
C LYS A 81 4.88 3.57 -22.39
N CYS A 82 4.34 2.73 -21.51
CA CYS A 82 4.80 1.36 -21.30
C CYS A 82 4.20 0.35 -22.30
N LEU A 83 3.09 0.65 -22.97
CA LEU A 83 2.42 -0.27 -23.91
C LEU A 83 3.35 -0.84 -25.01
N PRO A 84 4.25 -0.05 -25.64
CA PRO A 84 5.16 -0.58 -26.67
C PRO A 84 6.13 -1.67 -26.16
N TYR A 85 6.36 -1.74 -24.85
CA TYR A 85 7.24 -2.73 -24.21
C TYR A 85 6.47 -3.92 -23.62
N SER A 86 5.14 -3.92 -23.74
CA SER A 86 4.26 -4.97 -23.23
C SER A 86 4.07 -6.10 -24.26
N GLY A 87 3.39 -7.18 -23.85
CA GLY A 87 3.02 -8.28 -24.75
C GLY A 87 4.08 -9.38 -24.93
N ASN A 88 5.35 -9.11 -24.59
CA ASN A 88 6.44 -10.09 -24.64
C ASN A 88 6.52 -10.95 -23.36
N SER A 89 5.41 -11.58 -22.96
CA SER A 89 5.36 -12.46 -21.79
C SER A 89 4.30 -13.57 -21.93
N PHE A 90 4.56 -14.72 -21.31
CA PHE A 90 3.56 -15.76 -21.13
C PHE A 90 2.64 -15.41 -19.96
N ARG A 91 1.32 -15.49 -20.17
CA ARG A 91 0.29 -15.19 -19.17
C ARG A 91 -0.54 -16.43 -18.91
N ILE A 92 -0.43 -16.99 -17.70
CA ILE A 92 -1.09 -18.24 -17.30
C ILE A 92 -2.08 -17.92 -16.17
N GLY A 93 -3.34 -18.29 -16.35
CA GLY A 93 -4.36 -18.20 -15.31
C GLY A 93 -4.44 -19.51 -14.51
N ILE A 94 -4.39 -19.42 -13.18
CA ILE A 94 -4.51 -20.57 -12.28
C ILE A 94 -5.73 -20.35 -11.39
N SER A 95 -6.64 -21.32 -11.38
CA SER A 95 -7.86 -21.31 -10.56
C SER A 95 -8.05 -22.69 -9.92
N GLY A 96 -8.93 -22.77 -8.92
CA GLY A 96 -9.23 -23.99 -8.18
C GLY A 96 -9.96 -23.70 -6.87
N VAL A 97 -10.65 -24.71 -6.36
CA VAL A 97 -11.44 -24.60 -5.12
C VAL A 97 -10.55 -24.26 -3.90
N PRO A 98 -11.11 -23.67 -2.82
CA PRO A 98 -10.39 -23.50 -1.55
C PRO A 98 -9.79 -24.83 -1.08
N GLY A 99 -8.54 -24.81 -0.60
CA GLY A 99 -7.85 -26.02 -0.15
C GLY A 99 -7.24 -26.90 -1.26
N ALA A 100 -7.43 -26.60 -2.54
CA ALA A 100 -6.89 -27.40 -3.66
C ALA A 100 -5.34 -27.36 -3.82
N GLY A 101 -4.59 -26.79 -2.87
CA GLY A 101 -3.13 -26.70 -2.96
C GLY A 101 -2.62 -25.71 -4.01
N LYS A 102 -3.43 -24.71 -4.41
CA LYS A 102 -3.05 -23.71 -5.44
C LYS A 102 -1.74 -22.99 -5.12
N SER A 103 -1.59 -22.49 -3.89
CA SER A 103 -0.39 -21.73 -3.50
C SER A 103 0.87 -22.60 -3.57
N THR A 104 0.81 -23.83 -3.08
CA THR A 104 1.91 -24.81 -3.19
C THR A 104 2.23 -25.12 -4.65
N SER A 105 1.21 -25.26 -5.49
CA SER A 105 1.39 -25.53 -6.92
C SER A 105 2.05 -24.34 -7.64
N ILE A 106 1.63 -23.11 -7.35
CA ILE A 106 2.21 -21.88 -7.90
C ILE A 106 3.68 -21.75 -7.51
N ASP A 107 4.03 -22.04 -6.26
CA ASP A 107 5.40 -21.96 -5.74
C ASP A 107 6.34 -22.94 -6.47
N VAL A 108 5.98 -24.24 -6.46
CA VAL A 108 6.77 -25.29 -7.13
C VAL A 108 6.86 -25.05 -8.64
N PHE A 109 5.76 -24.68 -9.29
CA PHE A 109 5.75 -24.36 -10.71
C PHE A 109 6.62 -23.15 -11.03
N GLY A 110 6.56 -22.10 -10.20
CA GLY A 110 7.35 -20.89 -10.37
C GLY A 110 8.85 -21.15 -10.30
N LEU A 111 9.28 -21.94 -9.31
CA LEU A 111 10.69 -22.35 -9.18
C LEU A 111 11.14 -23.16 -10.39
N HIS A 112 10.35 -24.15 -10.81
CA HIS A 112 10.66 -24.96 -11.99
C HIS A 112 10.82 -24.11 -13.27
N VAL A 113 9.93 -23.14 -13.50
CA VAL A 113 10.02 -22.24 -14.66
C VAL A 113 11.30 -21.40 -14.59
N LEU A 114 11.65 -20.88 -13.42
CA LEU A 114 12.86 -20.09 -13.23
C LEU A 114 14.13 -20.92 -13.43
N GLU A 115 14.14 -22.18 -12.98
CA GLU A 115 15.28 -23.09 -13.15
C GLU A 115 15.49 -23.50 -14.61
N GLU A 116 14.41 -23.86 -15.31
CA GLU A 116 14.49 -24.41 -16.68
C GLU A 116 14.56 -23.34 -17.78
N LYS A 117 13.89 -22.21 -17.58
CA LYS A 117 13.75 -21.15 -18.60
C LYS A 117 14.48 -19.87 -18.23
N GLY A 118 14.86 -19.69 -16.95
CA GLY A 118 15.39 -18.44 -16.45
C GLY A 118 14.38 -17.29 -16.55
N GLY A 119 14.91 -16.06 -16.53
CA GLY A 119 14.11 -14.85 -16.74
C GLY A 119 13.47 -14.30 -15.47
N LYS A 120 12.31 -13.66 -15.61
CA LYS A 120 11.58 -12.97 -14.54
C LYS A 120 10.17 -13.54 -14.42
N LEU A 121 9.77 -13.86 -13.19
CA LEU A 121 8.44 -14.35 -12.85
C LEU A 121 7.71 -13.30 -12.01
N ALA A 122 6.41 -13.12 -12.27
CA ALA A 122 5.51 -12.32 -11.45
C ALA A 122 4.23 -13.10 -11.18
N VAL A 123 3.68 -12.95 -9.97
CA VAL A 123 2.41 -13.56 -9.57
C VAL A 123 1.45 -12.44 -9.21
N LEU A 124 0.31 -12.39 -9.90
CA LEU A 124 -0.79 -11.46 -9.59
C LEU A 124 -1.95 -12.24 -8.99
N ALA A 125 -2.28 -11.95 -7.74
CA ALA A 125 -3.45 -12.53 -7.08
C ALA A 125 -4.69 -11.66 -7.36
N ILE A 126 -5.79 -12.30 -7.77
CA ILE A 126 -7.09 -11.65 -7.95
C ILE A 126 -8.02 -12.18 -6.86
N ASP A 127 -8.36 -11.33 -5.89
CA ASP A 127 -9.33 -11.67 -4.84
C ASP A 127 -10.62 -10.84 -5.00
N PRO A 128 -11.74 -11.45 -5.44
CA PRO A 128 -13.01 -10.76 -5.59
C PRO A 128 -13.62 -10.31 -4.25
N SER A 129 -13.13 -10.80 -3.10
CA SER A 129 -13.62 -10.39 -1.78
C SER A 129 -13.27 -8.92 -1.43
N SER A 130 -12.28 -8.35 -2.12
CA SER A 130 -11.72 -7.02 -1.86
C SER A 130 -12.73 -5.86 -1.97
N GLU A 131 -13.76 -5.98 -2.81
CA GLU A 131 -14.84 -4.96 -2.90
C GLU A 131 -15.72 -4.91 -1.64
N ARG A 132 -15.88 -6.03 -0.92
CA ARG A 132 -16.78 -6.11 0.26
C ARG A 132 -16.12 -5.66 1.56
N SER A 133 -14.81 -5.76 1.68
CA SER A 133 -14.09 -5.48 2.94
C SER A 133 -13.43 -4.11 3.03
N LYS A 134 -13.50 -3.27 1.97
CA LYS A 134 -12.68 -2.04 1.85
C LYS A 134 -11.18 -2.31 2.05
N GLY A 135 -10.71 -3.44 1.53
CA GLY A 135 -9.32 -3.87 1.62
C GLY A 135 -8.99 -4.55 2.95
N SER A 136 -8.55 -5.80 2.87
CA SER A 136 -7.71 -6.39 3.91
C SER A 136 -6.27 -5.97 3.62
N ILE A 137 -5.60 -5.43 4.63
CA ILE A 137 -4.18 -5.08 4.62
C ILE A 137 -3.35 -6.36 4.44
#